data_AF-A0A3M4P7B0-F1
#
_entry.id   AF-A0A3M4P7B0-F1
#
_cell.length_a   1.000
_cell.length_b   1.000
_cell.length_c   1.000
_cell.angle_alpha   90.00
_cell.angle_beta   90.00
_cell.angle_gamma   90.00
#
_symmetry.space_group_name_H-M   'P 1'
#
loop_
_entity.id
_entity.type
_entity.pdbx_description
1 polymer ?
#
loop_
_entity_poly.entity_id
_entity_poly.type
_entity_poly.pdbx_seq_one_letter_code
_entity_poly.pdbx_strand_id
1 'polypeptide(L)'
;MKQNWGSDLGSRREYTRMSQQETILDLPKGKGILDWKIKTLARSPKEIVITQLGFTAIHLIAGALIIWGGWNRFLESPDFLITVILAFAGNLAYYTGLLIRQKTIYNYTLKTDGATVEYYLHYPDFASSFFKGIAIFVILAFVLVALITGSWLFLVGPVAMAFVAAIKLLNWENPVHHRQTAPWHLHEFVTVDHKRLMVIIHCDDITTGFAARFPSKVLMDKYLAFLRKALPANAQYIEKATNWHQG
;
A
#
# COMPACT_ATOMS: atom_id res chain seq x y z
N MET A 1 48.59 -1.71 49.87
CA MET A 1 48.21 -2.42 48.63
C MET A 1 46.71 -2.23 48.39
N LYS A 2 46.33 -1.41 47.40
CA LYS A 2 44.97 -1.39 46.84
C LYS A 2 45.13 -1.44 45.32
N GLN A 3 44.83 -2.59 44.74
CA GLN A 3 44.72 -2.75 43.28
C GLN A 3 43.40 -2.13 42.83
N ASN A 4 43.47 -1.15 41.94
CA ASN A 4 42.32 -0.54 41.31
C ASN A 4 42.06 -1.28 39.99
N TRP A 5 40.95 -2.02 39.93
CA TRP A 5 40.41 -2.56 38.69
C TRP A 5 39.50 -1.51 38.04
N GLY A 6 39.68 -1.29 36.74
CA GLY A 6 38.62 -0.76 35.88
C GLY A 6 39.01 0.44 35.04
N SER A 7 39.24 0.22 33.73
CA SER A 7 38.63 0.97 32.62
C SER A 7 39.31 0.62 31.28
N ASP A 8 38.86 -0.44 30.60
CA ASP A 8 39.26 -0.67 29.19
C ASP A 8 38.19 -1.38 28.32
N LEU A 9 36.91 -1.25 28.71
CA LEU A 9 35.78 -1.89 28.02
C LEU A 9 35.04 -0.97 27.04
N GLY A 10 35.38 0.33 27.01
CA GLY A 10 34.82 1.33 26.11
C GLY A 10 35.53 1.39 24.75
N SER A 11 36.86 1.55 24.78
CA SER A 11 37.72 1.65 23.58
C SER A 11 37.60 0.45 22.65
N ARG A 12 37.64 -0.77 23.20
CA ARG A 12 37.54 -2.00 22.41
C ARG A 12 36.19 -2.16 21.70
N ARG A 13 35.11 -1.65 22.30
CA ARG A 13 33.76 -1.71 21.73
C ARG A 13 33.58 -0.70 20.59
N GLU A 14 34.14 0.49 20.72
CA GLU A 14 34.14 1.50 19.66
C GLU A 14 35.04 1.09 18.49
N TYR A 15 36.24 0.56 18.76
CA TYR A 15 37.17 0.11 17.71
C TYR A 15 36.60 -1.09 16.91
N THR A 16 36.02 -2.08 17.61
CA THR A 16 35.37 -3.22 16.94
C THR A 16 34.18 -2.77 16.10
N ARG A 17 33.43 -1.74 16.53
CA ARG A 17 32.24 -1.26 15.83
C ARG A 17 32.58 -0.35 14.64
N MET A 18 33.59 0.53 14.76
CA MET A 18 34.12 1.31 13.62
C MET A 18 34.64 0.39 12.52
N SER A 19 35.45 -0.62 12.87
CA SER A 19 35.95 -1.60 11.89
C SER A 19 34.82 -2.36 11.17
N GLN A 20 33.67 -2.55 11.84
CA GLN A 20 32.53 -3.29 11.29
C GLN A 20 31.67 -2.43 10.36
N GLN A 21 31.57 -1.13 10.64
CA GLN A 21 30.94 -0.15 9.76
C GLN A 21 31.80 0.08 8.51
N GLU A 22 33.12 0.16 8.66
CA GLU A 22 34.10 0.10 7.55
C GLU A 22 33.95 -1.19 6.75
N THR A 23 33.78 -2.35 7.41
CA THR A 23 33.53 -3.64 6.73
C THR A 23 32.24 -3.65 5.90
N ILE A 24 31.18 -2.94 6.33
CA ILE A 24 29.93 -2.80 5.56
C ILE A 24 30.11 -1.83 4.39
N LEU A 25 30.94 -0.80 4.56
CA LEU A 25 31.34 0.12 3.49
C LEU A 25 32.26 -0.55 2.45
N ASP A 26 33.03 -1.56 2.85
CA ASP A 26 33.95 -2.34 1.98
C ASP A 26 33.26 -3.48 1.20
N LEU A 27 32.00 -3.78 1.50
CA LEU A 27 31.22 -4.71 0.67
C LEU A 27 30.93 -4.08 -0.70
N PRO A 28 30.91 -4.87 -1.80
CA PRO A 28 30.57 -4.34 -3.11
C PRO A 28 29.23 -3.60 -3.05
N LYS A 29 29.21 -2.35 -3.53
CA LYS A 29 27.99 -1.55 -3.61
C LYS A 29 26.91 -2.33 -4.37
N GLY A 30 25.71 -2.39 -3.82
CA GLY A 30 24.57 -3.05 -4.43
C GLY A 30 24.46 -4.56 -4.18
N LYS A 31 25.33 -5.17 -3.34
CA LYS A 31 25.17 -6.58 -2.97
C LYS A 31 23.88 -6.78 -2.17
N GLY A 32 23.04 -7.72 -2.59
CA GLY A 32 21.81 -8.09 -1.90
C GLY A 32 22.09 -8.73 -0.54
N ILE A 33 21.38 -8.28 0.48
CA ILE A 33 21.51 -8.72 1.89
C ILE A 33 20.28 -9.50 2.32
N LEU A 34 19.10 -8.95 2.04
CA LEU A 34 17.82 -9.51 2.46
C LEU A 34 16.74 -9.10 1.48
N ASP A 35 15.93 -10.07 1.05
CA ASP A 35 14.77 -9.83 0.20
C ASP A 35 13.54 -10.46 0.84
N TRP A 36 12.41 -9.74 0.83
CA TRP A 36 11.16 -10.32 1.29
C TRP A 36 9.92 -9.66 0.68
N LYS A 37 8.84 -10.44 0.66
CA LYS A 37 7.55 -10.04 0.12
C LYS A 37 6.48 -10.08 1.20
N ILE A 38 5.61 -9.09 1.25
CA ILE A 38 4.45 -9.06 2.14
C ILE A 38 3.22 -8.50 1.42
N LYS A 39 2.07 -9.13 1.68
CA LYS A 39 0.75 -8.65 1.23
C LYS A 39 -0.02 -8.12 2.43
N THR A 40 -0.26 -6.82 2.49
CA THR A 40 -0.92 -6.18 3.63
C THR A 40 -1.72 -4.96 3.21
N LEU A 41 -2.58 -4.47 4.10
CA LEU A 41 -3.30 -3.22 3.86
C LEU A 41 -2.33 -2.05 4.00
N ALA A 42 -2.38 -1.12 3.04
CA ALA A 42 -1.53 0.08 3.08
C ALA A 42 -1.87 1.00 4.25
N ARG A 43 -3.15 0.97 4.68
CA ARG A 43 -3.73 1.87 5.66
C ARG A 43 -3.80 1.24 7.06
N SER A 44 -3.85 2.10 8.08
CA SER A 44 -3.93 1.69 9.47
C SER A 44 -5.30 1.12 9.82
N PRO A 45 -5.41 0.16 10.77
CA PRO A 45 -6.70 -0.40 11.16
C PRO A 45 -7.72 0.65 11.61
N LYS A 46 -7.25 1.69 12.33
CA LYS A 46 -8.09 2.80 12.78
C LYS A 46 -8.73 3.54 11.60
N GLU A 47 -7.93 3.88 10.60
CA GLU A 47 -8.43 4.60 9.42
C GLU A 47 -9.32 3.74 8.53
N ILE A 48 -9.03 2.43 8.42
CA ILE A 48 -9.92 1.49 7.73
C ILE A 48 -11.29 1.50 8.39
N VAL A 49 -11.34 1.41 9.73
CA VAL A 49 -12.61 1.46 10.48
C VAL A 49 -13.32 2.78 10.30
N ILE A 50 -12.61 3.92 10.43
CA ILE A 50 -13.21 5.25 10.24
C ILE A 50 -13.78 5.41 8.82
N THR A 51 -13.00 5.04 7.80
CA THR A 51 -13.42 5.14 6.40
C THR A 51 -14.62 4.24 6.14
N GLN A 52 -14.61 3.00 6.66
CA GLN A 52 -15.71 2.05 6.49
C GLN A 52 -16.99 2.55 7.18
N LEU A 53 -16.88 3.08 8.40
CA LEU A 53 -18.02 3.65 9.13
C LEU A 53 -18.60 4.86 8.41
N GLY A 54 -17.76 5.81 7.99
CA GLY A 54 -18.20 6.99 7.25
C GLY A 54 -18.88 6.61 5.93
N PHE A 55 -18.30 5.68 5.18
CA PHE A 55 -18.87 5.21 3.91
C PHE A 55 -20.21 4.48 4.13
N THR A 56 -20.30 3.65 5.17
CA THR A 56 -21.55 2.96 5.56
C THR A 56 -22.62 3.97 5.95
N ALA A 57 -22.28 5.00 6.73
CA ALA A 57 -23.22 6.04 7.13
C ALA A 57 -23.79 6.80 5.92
N ILE A 58 -22.94 7.15 4.95
CA ILE A 58 -23.37 7.77 3.68
C ILE A 58 -24.37 6.86 2.94
N HIS A 59 -24.10 5.55 2.88
CA HIS A 59 -25.00 4.58 2.22
C HIS A 59 -26.35 4.48 2.94
N LEU A 60 -26.35 4.46 4.27
CA LEU A 60 -27.58 4.39 5.06
C LEU A 60 -28.42 5.67 4.90
N ILE A 61 -27.79 6.85 4.89
CA ILE A 61 -28.49 8.13 4.66
C ILE A 61 -29.09 8.16 3.26
N ALA A 62 -28.31 7.83 2.23
CA ALA A 62 -28.79 7.79 0.85
C ALA A 62 -29.93 6.77 0.67
N GLY A 63 -29.79 5.58 1.25
CA GLY A 63 -30.84 4.55 1.25
C GLY A 63 -32.12 5.02 1.93
N ALA A 64 -32.02 5.65 3.11
CA ALA A 64 -33.17 6.18 3.83
C ALA A 64 -33.90 7.27 3.03
N LEU A 65 -33.17 8.19 2.39
CA LEU A 65 -33.75 9.22 1.52
C LEU A 65 -34.46 8.63 0.30
N ILE A 66 -33.89 7.60 -0.32
CA ILE A 66 -34.52 6.90 -1.44
C ILE A 66 -35.81 6.21 -0.99
N ILE A 67 -35.77 5.48 0.13
CA ILE A 67 -36.94 4.79 0.70
C ILE A 67 -38.04 5.79 1.03
N TRP A 68 -37.70 6.92 1.65
CA TRP A 68 -38.64 7.98 1.97
C TRP A 68 -39.27 8.59 0.71
N GLY A 69 -38.45 8.98 -0.27
CA GLY A 69 -38.94 9.62 -1.51
C GLY A 69 -39.73 8.67 -2.41
N GLY A 70 -39.42 7.37 -2.37
CA GLY A 70 -40.10 6.33 -3.14
C GLY A 70 -41.22 5.60 -2.41
N TRP A 71 -41.61 6.05 -1.21
CA TRP A 71 -42.48 5.30 -0.29
C TRP A 71 -43.72 4.70 -0.96
N ASN A 72 -44.50 5.52 -1.68
CA ASN A 72 -45.71 5.06 -2.38
C ASN A 72 -45.41 4.00 -3.44
N ARG A 73 -44.35 4.19 -4.22
CA ARG A 73 -43.92 3.25 -5.26
C ARG A 73 -43.50 1.90 -4.68
N PHE A 74 -42.87 1.91 -3.50
CA PHE A 74 -42.45 0.70 -2.80
C PHE A 74 -43.61 -0.04 -2.13
N LEU A 75 -44.65 0.67 -1.68
CA LEU A 75 -45.89 0.03 -1.21
C LEU A 75 -46.61 -0.70 -2.35
N GLU A 76 -46.63 -0.10 -3.55
CA GLU A 76 -47.21 -0.73 -4.74
C GLU A 76 -46.39 -1.91 -5.28
N SER A 77 -45.07 -1.89 -5.06
CA SER A 77 -44.16 -2.95 -5.53
C SER A 77 -43.06 -3.23 -4.50
N PRO A 78 -43.33 -4.10 -3.52
CA PRO A 78 -42.36 -4.46 -2.49
C PRO A 78 -41.12 -5.17 -3.08
N ASP A 79 -41.28 -5.90 -4.18
CA ASP A 79 -40.15 -6.55 -4.88
C ASP A 79 -39.13 -5.53 -5.39
N PHE A 80 -39.59 -4.34 -5.80
CA PHE A 80 -38.71 -3.26 -6.22
C PHE A 80 -37.91 -2.70 -5.03
N LEU A 81 -38.52 -2.60 -3.84
CA LEU A 81 -37.82 -2.22 -2.61
C LEU A 81 -36.73 -3.23 -2.25
N ILE A 82 -37.04 -4.54 -2.30
CA ILE A 82 -36.06 -5.60 -2.04
C ILE A 82 -34.87 -5.49 -3.01
N THR A 83 -35.16 -5.26 -4.29
CA THR A 83 -34.13 -5.10 -5.33
C THR A 83 -33.21 -3.92 -5.03
N VAL A 84 -33.77 -2.77 -4.64
CA VAL A 84 -33.00 -1.57 -4.26
C VAL A 84 -32.12 -1.85 -3.03
N ILE A 85 -32.66 -2.51 -2.00
CA ILE A 85 -31.89 -2.87 -0.79
C ILE A 85 -30.72 -3.78 -1.14
N LEU A 86 -30.96 -4.82 -1.95
CA LEU A 86 -29.91 -5.74 -2.39
C LEU A 86 -28.84 -5.03 -3.24
N ALA A 87 -29.25 -4.12 -4.12
CA ALA A 87 -28.31 -3.33 -4.92
C ALA A 87 -27.41 -2.44 -4.04
N PHE A 88 -27.98 -1.78 -3.02
CA PHE A 88 -27.22 -0.98 -2.06
C PHE A 88 -26.27 -1.82 -1.21
N ALA A 89 -26.73 -2.99 -0.73
CA ALA A 89 -25.89 -3.91 0.02
C ALA A 89 -24.72 -4.44 -0.82
N GLY A 90 -24.98 -4.83 -2.08
CA GLY A 90 -23.96 -5.25 -3.02
C GLY A 90 -22.95 -4.15 -3.33
N ASN A 91 -23.43 -2.91 -3.54
CA ASN A 91 -22.58 -1.75 -3.78
C ASN A 91 -21.66 -1.42 -2.59
N LEU A 92 -22.22 -1.46 -1.37
CA LEU A 92 -21.46 -1.26 -0.13
C LEU A 92 -20.39 -2.35 0.04
N ALA A 93 -20.74 -3.62 -0.20
CA ALA A 93 -19.80 -4.73 -0.13
C ALA A 93 -18.68 -4.59 -1.18
N TYR A 94 -19.04 -4.20 -2.41
CA TYR A 94 -18.10 -3.97 -3.52
C TYR A 94 -17.05 -2.91 -3.15
N TYR A 95 -17.49 -1.72 -2.72
CA TYR A 95 -16.56 -0.65 -2.36
C TYR A 95 -15.76 -0.93 -1.10
N THR A 96 -16.35 -1.61 -0.11
CA THR A 96 -15.62 -2.02 1.10
C THR A 96 -14.49 -2.99 0.75
N GLY A 97 -14.74 -3.97 -0.11
CA GLY A 97 -13.74 -4.94 -0.53
C GLY A 97 -12.64 -4.32 -1.41
N LEU A 98 -13.04 -3.55 -2.42
CA LEU A 98 -12.12 -3.10 -3.47
C LEU A 98 -11.43 -1.77 -3.20
N LEU A 99 -12.04 -0.84 -2.46
CA LEU A 99 -11.42 0.45 -2.16
C LEU A 99 -10.84 0.49 -0.76
N ILE A 100 -11.63 0.07 0.24
CA ILE A 100 -11.26 0.25 1.65
C ILE A 100 -10.30 -0.86 2.11
N ARG A 101 -10.56 -2.10 1.68
CA ARG A 101 -9.78 -3.29 2.08
C ARG A 101 -8.87 -3.80 0.98
N GLN A 102 -8.53 -2.93 0.02
CA GLN A 102 -7.57 -3.27 -1.03
C GLN A 102 -6.19 -3.52 -0.40
N LYS A 103 -5.67 -4.72 -0.64
CA LYS A 103 -4.33 -5.09 -0.17
C LYS A 103 -3.30 -4.59 -1.17
N THR A 104 -2.13 -4.21 -0.66
CA THR A 104 -0.95 -3.86 -1.43
C THR A 104 0.10 -4.92 -1.20
N ILE A 105 0.79 -5.30 -2.26
CA ILE A 105 1.94 -6.20 -2.21
C ILE A 105 3.18 -5.33 -2.19
N TYR A 106 4.06 -5.57 -1.23
CA TYR A 106 5.35 -4.91 -1.09
C TYR A 106 6.45 -5.96 -1.29
N ASN A 107 7.38 -5.66 -2.19
CA ASN A 107 8.59 -6.41 -2.42
C ASN A 107 9.77 -5.55 -1.96
N TYR A 108 10.42 -5.96 -0.89
CA TYR A 108 11.54 -5.25 -0.30
C TYR A 108 12.84 -5.93 -0.69
N THR A 109 13.80 -5.14 -1.15
CA THR A 109 15.16 -5.57 -1.47
C THR A 109 16.14 -4.71 -0.71
N LEU A 110 16.94 -5.36 0.14
CA LEU A 110 17.94 -4.72 0.97
C LEU A 110 19.33 -4.88 0.34
N LYS A 111 20.01 -3.76 0.14
CA LYS A 111 21.36 -3.70 -0.41
C LYS A 111 22.32 -3.04 0.58
N THR A 112 23.61 -3.16 0.31
CA THR A 112 24.68 -2.57 1.12
C THR A 112 24.66 -1.05 1.15
N ASP A 113 24.13 -0.41 0.11
CA ASP A 113 24.06 1.03 -0.06
C ASP A 113 22.69 1.64 0.30
N GLY A 114 21.63 0.84 0.35
CA GLY A 114 20.27 1.28 0.70
C GLY A 114 19.24 0.16 0.62
N ALA A 115 17.96 0.48 0.80
CA ALA A 115 16.84 -0.42 0.53
C ALA A 115 15.97 0.11 -0.61
N THR A 116 15.38 -0.81 -1.36
CA THR A 116 14.37 -0.53 -2.38
C THR A 116 13.08 -1.25 -2.03
N VAL A 117 11.95 -0.61 -2.28
CA VAL A 117 10.64 -1.25 -2.23
C VAL A 117 9.92 -1.05 -3.54
N GLU A 118 9.42 -2.14 -4.08
CA GLU A 118 8.46 -2.14 -5.17
C GLU A 118 7.10 -2.47 -4.57
N TYR A 119 6.09 -1.64 -4.85
CA TYR A 119 4.76 -1.88 -4.34
C TYR A 119 3.69 -1.68 -5.40
N TYR A 120 2.70 -2.55 -5.35
CA TYR A 120 1.60 -2.56 -6.30
C TYR A 120 0.32 -3.08 -5.63
N LEU A 121 -0.83 -2.62 -6.11
CA LEU A 121 -2.12 -3.06 -5.57
C LEU A 121 -2.36 -4.53 -5.91
N HIS A 122 -2.91 -5.30 -4.97
CA HIS A 122 -3.27 -6.68 -5.24
C HIS A 122 -4.55 -6.73 -6.07
N TYR A 123 -4.41 -7.18 -7.30
CA TYR A 123 -5.50 -7.62 -8.15
C TYR A 123 -5.50 -9.15 -8.25
N PRO A 124 -6.67 -9.78 -8.41
CA PRO A 124 -6.74 -11.20 -8.72
C PRO A 124 -6.16 -11.46 -10.12
N ASP A 125 -5.66 -12.68 -10.36
CA ASP A 125 -4.94 -13.02 -11.59
C ASP A 125 -5.79 -12.84 -12.87
N PHE A 126 -7.11 -12.94 -12.74
CA PHE A 126 -8.05 -12.73 -13.85
C PHE A 126 -8.36 -11.24 -14.14
N ALA A 127 -7.93 -10.30 -13.30
CA ALA A 127 -8.36 -8.90 -13.40
C ALA A 127 -7.98 -8.25 -14.73
N SER A 128 -6.76 -8.50 -15.23
CA SER A 128 -6.34 -7.96 -16.54
C SER A 128 -7.22 -8.50 -17.66
N SER A 129 -7.48 -9.81 -17.69
CA SER A 129 -8.36 -10.43 -18.68
C SER A 129 -9.80 -9.91 -18.58
N PHE A 130 -10.30 -9.69 -17.36
CA PHE A 130 -11.63 -9.13 -17.12
C PHE A 130 -11.77 -7.69 -17.65
N PHE A 131 -10.79 -6.83 -17.34
CA PHE A 131 -10.77 -5.45 -17.84
C PHE A 131 -10.65 -5.39 -19.37
N LYS A 132 -9.80 -6.23 -19.96
CA LYS A 132 -9.71 -6.37 -21.41
C LYS A 132 -11.04 -6.85 -22.02
N GLY A 133 -11.70 -7.81 -21.38
CA GLY A 133 -13.01 -8.31 -21.80
C GLY A 133 -14.09 -7.22 -21.79
N ILE A 134 -14.17 -6.44 -20.71
CA ILE A 134 -15.09 -5.28 -20.62
C ILE A 134 -14.80 -4.28 -21.73
N ALA A 135 -13.53 -3.96 -21.98
CA ALA A 135 -13.16 -3.00 -23.01
C ALA A 135 -13.60 -3.46 -24.41
N ILE A 136 -13.36 -4.73 -24.75
CA ILE A 136 -13.83 -5.32 -26.01
C ILE A 136 -15.35 -5.26 -26.10
N PHE A 137 -16.05 -5.67 -25.04
CA PHE A 137 -17.52 -5.66 -25.01
C PHE A 137 -18.08 -4.25 -25.24
N VAL A 138 -17.54 -3.23 -24.57
CA VAL A 138 -17.98 -1.84 -24.70
C VAL A 138 -17.75 -1.32 -26.12
N ILE A 139 -16.57 -1.59 -26.70
CA ILE A 139 -16.24 -1.24 -28.09
C ILE A 139 -17.26 -1.88 -29.05
N LEU A 140 -17.50 -3.19 -28.91
CA LEU A 140 -18.45 -3.92 -29.76
C LEU A 140 -19.88 -3.41 -29.60
N ALA A 141 -20.31 -3.10 -28.37
CA ALA A 141 -21.64 -2.57 -28.10
C ALA A 141 -21.86 -1.21 -28.77
N PHE A 142 -20.90 -0.28 -28.68
CA PHE A 142 -21.04 1.03 -29.34
C PHE A 142 -20.97 0.94 -30.86
N VAL A 143 -20.11 0.07 -31.40
CA VAL A 143 -20.08 -0.20 -32.86
C VAL A 143 -21.42 -0.77 -33.33
N LEU A 144 -21.98 -1.73 -32.59
CA LEU A 144 -23.28 -2.32 -32.91
C LEU A 144 -24.39 -1.27 -32.90
N VAL A 145 -24.44 -0.40 -31.88
CA VAL A 145 -25.43 0.69 -31.83
C VAL A 145 -25.25 1.67 -32.99
N ALA A 146 -24.02 2.04 -33.35
CA ALA A 146 -23.76 2.90 -34.51
C ALA A 146 -24.23 2.28 -35.82
N LEU A 147 -24.06 0.96 -35.99
CA LEU A 147 -24.56 0.22 -37.15
C LEU A 147 -26.09 0.19 -37.20
N ILE A 148 -26.76 -0.12 -36.07
CA ILE A 148 -28.22 -0.16 -35.98
C ILE A 148 -28.84 1.22 -36.24
N THR A 149 -28.22 2.28 -35.72
CA THR A 149 -28.69 3.67 -35.91
C THR A 149 -28.29 4.26 -37.27
N GLY A 150 -27.41 3.59 -38.02
CA GLY A 150 -26.91 4.07 -39.32
C GLY A 150 -26.07 5.35 -39.24
N SER A 151 -25.60 5.73 -38.05
CA SER A 151 -24.95 7.02 -37.82
C SER A 151 -23.62 6.85 -37.10
N TRP A 152 -22.53 6.99 -37.84
CA TRP A 152 -21.18 7.03 -37.26
C TRP A 152 -20.95 8.28 -36.40
N LEU A 153 -21.73 9.34 -36.59
CA LEU A 153 -21.75 10.53 -35.73
C LEU A 153 -22.12 10.20 -34.28
N PHE A 154 -22.82 9.09 -34.04
CA PHE A 154 -23.09 8.58 -32.69
C PHE A 154 -21.80 8.31 -31.90
N LEU A 155 -20.68 8.02 -32.59
CA LEU A 155 -19.40 7.75 -31.95
C LEU A 155 -18.70 9.03 -31.45
N VAL A 156 -19.22 10.23 -31.75
CA VAL A 156 -18.64 11.51 -31.31
C VAL A 156 -19.11 11.86 -29.89
N GLY A 157 -18.28 12.60 -29.15
CA GLY A 157 -18.66 13.10 -27.82
C GLY A 157 -18.49 12.04 -26.71
N PRO A 158 -19.51 11.76 -25.88
CA PRO A 158 -19.40 10.80 -24.77
C PRO A 158 -18.92 9.41 -25.20
N VAL A 159 -19.33 8.97 -26.39
CA VAL A 159 -18.93 7.68 -26.93
C VAL A 159 -17.44 7.67 -27.27
N ALA A 160 -16.91 8.72 -27.89
CA ALA A 160 -15.47 8.86 -28.15
C ALA A 160 -14.64 8.79 -26.85
N MET A 161 -15.11 9.43 -25.77
CA MET A 161 -14.45 9.32 -24.45
C MET A 161 -14.47 7.88 -23.92
N ALA A 162 -15.57 7.16 -24.13
CA ALA A 162 -15.67 5.74 -23.76
C ALA A 162 -14.70 4.86 -24.57
N PHE A 163 -14.50 5.13 -25.86
CA PHE A 163 -13.47 4.45 -26.66
C PHE A 163 -12.06 4.70 -26.14
N VAL A 164 -11.71 5.95 -25.82
CA VAL A 164 -10.41 6.28 -25.22
C VAL A 164 -10.21 5.54 -23.90
N ALA A 165 -11.24 5.49 -23.04
CA ALA A 165 -11.19 4.74 -21.80
C ALA A 165 -11.06 3.22 -22.04
N ALA A 166 -11.78 2.66 -23.02
CA ALA A 166 -11.70 1.25 -23.37
C ALA A 166 -10.30 0.88 -23.90
N ILE A 167 -9.68 1.72 -24.74
CA ILE A 167 -8.30 1.50 -25.21
C ILE A 167 -7.31 1.54 -24.04
N LYS A 168 -7.46 2.48 -23.11
CA LYS A 168 -6.65 2.49 -21.88
C LYS A 168 -6.84 1.23 -21.05
N LEU A 169 -8.08 0.72 -20.99
CA LEU A 169 -8.43 -0.48 -20.25
C LEU A 169 -7.91 -1.77 -20.94
N LEU A 170 -7.83 -1.78 -22.28
CA LEU A 170 -7.20 -2.86 -23.05
C LEU A 170 -5.71 -2.99 -22.76
N ASN A 171 -5.03 -1.85 -22.61
CA ASN A 171 -3.60 -1.80 -22.27
C ASN A 171 -3.35 -1.76 -20.76
N TRP A 172 -4.37 -2.06 -19.95
CA TRP A 172 -4.23 -1.98 -18.51
C TRP A 172 -3.30 -3.06 -17.98
N GLU A 173 -2.27 -2.59 -17.28
CA GLU A 173 -1.39 -3.36 -16.43
C GLU A 173 -1.39 -2.74 -15.03
N ASN A 174 -1.04 -3.56 -14.04
CA ASN A 174 -1.03 -3.10 -12.66
C ASN A 174 0.18 -2.16 -12.43
N PRO A 175 -0.02 -0.88 -12.08
CA PRO A 175 1.08 0.04 -11.88
C PRO A 175 1.96 -0.41 -10.72
N VAL A 176 3.27 -0.48 -10.97
CA VAL A 176 4.28 -0.79 -9.96
C VAL A 176 5.00 0.49 -9.58
N HIS A 177 4.91 0.84 -8.29
CA HIS A 177 5.60 1.98 -7.72
C HIS A 177 6.94 1.54 -7.13
N HIS A 178 7.96 2.35 -7.33
CA HIS A 178 9.31 2.06 -6.88
C HIS A 178 9.76 3.18 -5.94
N ARG A 179 10.30 2.81 -4.79
CA ARG A 179 10.87 3.76 -3.84
C ARG A 179 12.19 3.25 -3.31
N GLN A 180 13.18 4.12 -3.28
CA GLN A 180 14.51 3.84 -2.75
C GLN A 180 14.75 4.68 -1.49
N THR A 181 15.53 4.14 -0.55
CA THR A 181 16.01 4.90 0.61
C THR A 181 17.11 5.85 0.21
N ALA A 182 17.34 6.86 1.04
CA ALA A 182 18.62 7.53 1.06
C ALA A 182 19.74 6.54 1.46
N PRO A 183 21.02 6.91 1.28
CA PRO A 183 22.13 6.16 1.87
C PRO A 183 21.99 5.97 3.38
N TRP A 184 22.48 4.85 3.90
CA TRP A 184 22.33 4.49 5.33
C TRP A 184 22.87 5.55 6.30
N HIS A 185 23.97 6.20 5.96
CA HIS A 185 24.63 7.19 6.81
C HIS A 185 23.80 8.46 7.06
N LEU A 186 22.77 8.73 6.24
CA LEU A 186 21.90 9.89 6.40
C LEU A 186 20.71 9.63 7.34
N HIS A 187 20.56 8.43 7.86
CA HIS A 187 19.41 8.08 8.69
C HIS A 187 19.73 8.20 10.18
N GLU A 188 19.06 9.13 10.86
CA GLU A 188 19.30 9.41 12.28
C GLU A 188 18.24 8.83 13.21
N PHE A 189 17.03 8.54 12.72
CA PHE A 189 15.95 8.01 13.55
C PHE A 189 15.37 6.72 13.00
N VAL A 190 15.08 5.80 13.91
CA VAL A 190 14.43 4.52 13.62
C VAL A 190 13.21 4.36 14.53
N THR A 191 12.02 4.34 13.93
CA THR A 191 10.78 4.03 14.65
C THR A 191 10.46 2.54 14.49
N VAL A 192 10.29 1.83 15.61
CA VAL A 192 9.97 0.40 15.63
C VAL A 192 8.56 0.20 16.18
N ASP A 193 7.69 -0.40 15.36
CA ASP A 193 6.35 -0.82 15.76
C ASP A 193 6.27 -2.36 15.78
N HIS A 194 6.47 -2.92 16.97
CA HIS A 194 6.37 -4.36 17.20
C HIS A 194 4.96 -4.93 17.00
N LYS A 195 3.91 -4.11 17.18
CA LYS A 195 2.51 -4.56 17.06
C LYS A 195 2.13 -4.76 15.59
N ARG A 196 2.64 -3.92 14.69
CA ARG A 196 2.41 -4.00 13.24
C ARG A 196 3.53 -4.69 12.46
N LEU A 197 4.60 -5.10 13.15
CA LEU A 197 5.82 -5.62 12.54
C LEU A 197 6.34 -4.67 11.46
N MET A 198 6.58 -3.42 11.84
CA MET A 198 6.95 -2.34 10.94
C MET A 198 8.13 -1.55 11.51
N VAL A 199 9.10 -1.24 10.67
CA VAL A 199 10.26 -0.41 11.01
C VAL A 199 10.32 0.73 10.02
N ILE A 200 10.48 1.95 10.53
CA ILE A 200 10.55 3.15 9.72
C ILE A 200 11.90 3.80 9.98
N ILE A 201 12.65 4.04 8.92
CA ILE A 201 13.90 4.78 8.97
C ILE A 201 13.64 6.21 8.47
N HIS A 202 14.20 7.18 9.17
CA HIS A 202 14.04 8.60 8.90
C HIS A 202 15.43 9.23 8.75
N CYS A 203 15.55 10.23 7.88
CA CYS A 203 16.78 11.02 7.78
C CYS A 203 16.78 12.09 8.88
N ASP A 204 16.21 13.25 8.58
CA ASP A 204 16.31 14.43 9.45
C ASP A 204 14.99 14.70 10.20
N ASP A 205 13.86 14.27 9.63
CA ASP A 205 12.52 14.50 10.17
C ASP A 205 11.75 13.19 10.37
N ILE A 206 11.13 13.03 11.54
CA ILE A 206 10.29 11.90 11.93
C ILE A 206 9.03 11.81 11.04
N THR A 207 8.62 12.90 10.37
CA THR A 207 7.46 12.87 9.46
C THR A 207 7.75 12.30 8.08
N THR A 208 9.03 12.16 7.69
CA THR A 208 9.44 11.62 6.39
C THR A 208 10.34 10.39 6.60
N GLY A 209 10.11 9.33 5.82
CA GLY A 209 10.84 8.09 6.08
C GLY A 209 10.47 6.95 5.15
N PHE A 210 11.31 5.93 5.16
CA PHE A 210 11.09 4.69 4.45
C PHE A 210 10.56 3.64 5.42
N ALA A 211 9.40 3.08 5.08
CA ALA A 211 8.75 2.09 5.91
C ALA A 211 8.94 0.67 5.37
N ALA A 212 9.53 -0.18 6.20
CA ALA A 212 9.69 -1.60 5.99
C ALA A 212 8.65 -2.37 6.81
N ARG A 213 7.89 -3.26 6.17
CA ARG A 213 6.86 -4.10 6.81
C ARG A 213 7.25 -5.56 6.73
N PHE A 214 7.09 -6.30 7.83
CA PHE A 214 7.62 -7.65 7.96
C PHE A 214 6.52 -8.71 8.15
N PRO A 215 6.65 -9.88 7.51
CA PRO A 215 5.71 -10.99 7.67
C PRO A 215 5.89 -11.73 9.01
N SER A 216 7.06 -11.61 9.64
CA SER A 216 7.38 -12.28 10.90
C SER A 216 8.32 -11.44 11.77
N LYS A 217 8.21 -11.64 13.09
CA LYS A 217 9.10 -11.01 14.07
C LYS A 217 10.56 -11.39 13.85
N VAL A 218 10.84 -12.64 13.48
CA VAL A 218 12.20 -13.12 13.20
C VAL A 218 12.86 -12.33 12.07
N LEU A 219 12.12 -12.02 11.01
CA LEU A 219 12.66 -11.23 9.90
C LEU A 219 12.91 -9.77 10.30
N MET A 220 11.99 -9.19 11.07
CA MET A 220 12.14 -7.86 11.64
C MET A 220 13.37 -7.77 12.55
N ASP A 221 13.60 -8.77 13.40
CA ASP A 221 14.74 -8.81 14.30
C ASP A 221 16.07 -8.92 13.53
N LYS A 222 16.10 -9.71 12.43
CA LYS A 222 17.24 -9.75 11.51
C LYS A 222 17.50 -8.39 10.86
N TYR A 223 16.44 -7.71 10.43
CA TYR A 223 16.54 -6.36 9.85
C TYR A 223 17.02 -5.32 10.86
N LEU A 224 16.52 -5.35 12.09
CA LEU A 224 16.98 -4.47 13.18
C LEU A 224 18.44 -4.73 13.55
N ALA A 225 18.87 -6.01 13.57
CA ALA A 225 20.26 -6.36 13.79
C ALA A 225 21.18 -5.85 12.68
N PHE A 226 20.69 -5.79 11.43
CA PHE A 226 21.39 -5.15 10.32
C PHE A 226 21.46 -3.64 10.48
N LEU A 227 20.33 -2.98 10.75
CA LEU A 227 20.26 -1.52 10.94
C LEU A 227 21.21 -1.04 12.05
N ARG A 228 21.32 -1.79 13.15
CA ARG A 228 22.27 -1.49 14.25
C ARG A 228 23.74 -1.50 13.83
N LYS A 229 24.08 -2.11 12.70
CA LYS A 229 25.43 -2.14 12.13
C LYS A 229 25.61 -1.14 11.00
N ALA A 230 24.57 -0.92 10.20
CA ALA A 230 24.63 -0.07 9.01
C ALA A 230 24.39 1.41 9.31
N LEU A 231 23.63 1.74 10.36
CA LEU A 231 23.29 3.12 10.72
C LEU A 231 24.38 3.81 11.54
N PRO A 232 24.43 5.16 11.51
CA PRO A 232 25.27 5.96 12.39
C PRO A 232 25.10 5.62 13.87
N ALA A 233 26.18 5.75 14.66
CA ALA A 233 26.18 5.41 16.08
C ALA A 233 25.25 6.29 16.94
N ASN A 234 24.97 7.52 16.48
CA ASN A 234 24.02 8.46 17.09
C ASN A 234 22.56 8.17 16.72
N ALA A 235 22.28 7.15 15.89
CA ALA A 235 20.92 6.86 15.46
C ALA A 235 20.03 6.45 16.65
N GLN A 236 18.91 7.14 16.80
CA GLN A 236 17.96 6.91 17.90
C GLN A 236 16.90 5.89 17.52
N TYR A 237 16.70 4.89 18.38
CA TYR A 237 15.68 3.87 18.21
C TYR A 237 14.50 4.17 19.13
N ILE A 238 13.34 4.43 18.54
CA ILE A 238 12.10 4.77 19.24
C ILE A 238 11.11 3.62 19.07
N GLU A 239 10.74 2.97 20.17
CA GLU A 239 9.69 1.97 20.17
C GLU A 239 8.33 2.65 20.36
N LYS A 240 7.54 2.73 19.28
CA LYS A 240 6.23 3.39 19.31
C LYS A 240 5.29 2.81 18.26
N ALA A 241 4.03 2.61 18.66
CA ALA A 241 2.98 2.29 17.70
C ALA A 241 2.78 3.44 16.71
N THR A 242 2.83 3.14 15.42
CA THR A 242 2.83 4.16 14.37
C THR A 242 1.53 4.14 13.54
N ASN A 243 1.12 5.33 13.11
CA ASN A 243 0.07 5.52 12.10
C ASN A 243 0.69 5.84 10.74
N TRP A 244 1.84 5.27 10.42
CA TRP A 244 2.52 5.58 9.18
C TRP A 244 1.77 5.05 7.95
N HIS A 245 1.69 5.90 6.93
CA HIS A 245 1.14 5.58 5.62
C HIS A 245 2.23 5.71 4.56
N GLN A 246 2.42 4.63 3.80
CA GLN A 246 3.24 4.66 2.60
C GLN A 246 2.33 5.14 1.47
N GLY A 247 2.47 6.41 1.08
CA GLY A 247 1.94 6.94 -0.18
C GLY A 247 2.78 6.43 -1.34
#